data_AF-A0A1I5Z2S4-F1
#
_entry.id   AF-A0A1I5Z2S4-F1
#
_cell.length_a   1.000
_cell.length_b   1.000
_cell.length_c   1.000
_cell.angle_alpha   90.00
_cell.angle_beta   90.00
_cell.angle_gamma   90.00
#
_symmetry.space_group_name_H-M   'P 1'
#
loop_
_entity.id
_entity.type
_entity.pdbx_description
1 polymer ?
#
loop_
_entity_poly.entity_id
_entity_poly.type
_entity_poly.pdbx_seq_one_letter_code
_entity_poly.pdbx_strand_id
1 'polypeptide(L)'
;MATETTAAAGEGLATSPETAPGMPQLDFSTFGNQIFWLIVTLVVIYFILSRIALPRIAAVLAERQGTITNDLAKAEDLKKQAAEAEEAYEKALADARAEAQKIADQTREEIKGQVAEAQAKADAEIAAKTAESTKQIEEIRASALSNVEAVAKDTAAALVAALGVSANQGEIDKAVDDRIKG
;
A
#
# COMPACT_ATOMS: atom_id res chain seq x y z
N MET A 1 66.17 0.27 77.60
CA MET A 1 67.30 0.62 78.50
C MET A 1 68.33 1.29 77.60
N ALA A 2 68.64 2.58 77.66
CA ALA A 2 68.92 3.50 78.76
C ALA A 2 68.66 4.94 78.21
N THR A 3 68.48 6.06 78.91
CA THR A 3 68.52 6.49 80.33
C THR A 3 68.12 7.99 80.32
N GLU A 4 67.42 8.43 81.38
CA GLU A 4 67.53 9.73 82.09
C GLU A 4 67.34 11.05 81.28
N THR A 5 66.22 11.76 81.45
CA THR A 5 65.81 12.67 82.56
C THR A 5 66.60 13.99 82.59
N THR A 6 65.93 15.09 82.26
CA THR A 6 66.36 16.45 82.65
C THR A 6 65.35 17.04 83.62
N ALA A 7 65.89 17.57 84.70
CA ALA A 7 65.21 17.96 85.92
C ALA A 7 64.53 19.34 85.86
N ALA A 8 63.37 19.37 86.51
CA ALA A 8 62.73 20.42 87.31
C ALA A 8 63.33 21.84 87.39
N ALA A 9 62.43 22.82 87.31
CA ALA A 9 62.38 23.95 88.25
C ALA A 9 60.90 24.36 88.41
N GLY A 10 60.38 24.24 89.63
CA GLY A 10 59.07 24.79 90.00
C GLY A 10 59.21 26.17 90.62
N GLU A 11 58.12 26.95 90.65
CA GLU A 11 57.72 27.77 91.81
C GLU A 11 56.34 28.39 91.55
N GLY A 12 55.48 28.45 92.57
CA GLY A 12 54.27 29.29 92.54
C GLY A 12 53.02 28.69 93.19
N LEU A 13 53.08 28.48 94.51
CA LEU A 13 51.96 28.19 95.42
C LEU A 13 50.81 29.22 95.30
N ALA A 14 49.56 28.76 95.22
CA ALA A 14 48.42 29.30 95.99
C ALA A 14 47.20 28.38 95.84
N THR A 15 47.04 27.51 96.84
CA THR A 15 45.88 26.63 97.04
C THR A 15 44.66 27.42 97.53
N SER A 16 43.51 27.21 96.89
CA SER A 16 42.16 27.42 97.43
C SER A 16 41.21 26.41 96.79
N PRO A 17 40.16 25.97 97.49
CA PRO A 17 39.81 24.55 97.57
C PRO A 17 39.03 24.01 96.37
N GLU A 18 39.55 22.89 95.86
CA GLU A 18 38.88 21.72 95.27
C GLU A 18 37.34 21.77 95.26
N THR A 19 36.77 21.99 94.07
CA THR A 19 35.55 21.31 93.65
C THR A 19 35.96 20.40 92.50
N ALA A 20 35.85 19.08 92.67
CA ALA A 20 36.33 18.07 91.74
C ALA A 20 35.99 18.42 90.27
N PRO A 21 36.94 18.31 89.31
CA PRO A 21 36.61 18.54 87.91
C PRO A 21 35.71 17.38 87.47
N GLY A 22 34.40 17.63 87.44
CA GLY A 22 33.47 16.80 86.69
C GLY A 22 34.01 16.65 85.27
N MET A 23 33.79 15.49 84.65
CA MET A 23 34.28 15.19 83.29
C MET A 23 34.21 16.45 82.42
N PRO A 24 35.33 16.93 81.83
CA PRO A 24 35.39 18.20 81.11
C PRO A 24 34.31 18.37 80.02
N GLN A 25 33.73 17.26 79.56
CA GLN A 25 32.61 17.20 78.62
C GLN A 25 31.27 17.74 79.16
N LEU A 26 31.09 17.82 80.49
CA LEU A 26 29.84 18.23 81.16
C LEU A 26 29.96 19.60 81.82
N ASP A 27 30.94 20.41 81.42
CA ASP A 27 31.08 21.78 81.89
C ASP A 27 30.07 22.71 81.20
N PHE A 28 28.97 22.98 81.89
CA PHE A 28 27.87 23.83 81.45
C PHE A 28 28.28 25.29 81.18
N SER A 29 29.45 25.74 81.65
CA SER A 29 29.94 27.10 81.36
C SER A 29 30.21 27.33 79.87
N THR A 30 30.55 26.28 79.11
CA THR A 30 30.86 26.35 77.67
C THR A 30 29.63 26.20 76.78
N PHE A 31 28.50 25.72 77.32
CA PHE A 31 27.31 25.36 76.55
C PHE A 31 26.68 26.59 75.89
N GLY A 32 26.71 27.77 76.51
CA GLY A 32 26.16 28.99 75.94
C GLY A 32 26.83 29.38 74.61
N ASN A 33 28.17 29.29 74.54
CA ASN A 33 28.93 29.58 73.33
C ASN A 33 28.68 28.50 72.24
N GLN A 34 28.64 27.22 72.63
CA GLN A 34 28.33 26.12 71.70
C GLN A 34 26.92 26.25 71.10
N ILE A 35 25.91 26.54 71.93
CA ILE A 35 24.52 26.73 71.50
C ILE A 35 24.40 27.96 70.59
N PHE A 36 25.10 29.06 70.90
CA PHE A 36 25.12 30.24 70.04
C PHE A 36 25.64 29.91 68.63
N TRP A 37 26.81 29.28 68.52
CA TRP A 37 27.36 28.89 67.21
C TRP A 37 26.54 27.81 66.51
N LEU A 38 25.91 26.90 67.25
CA LEU A 38 24.97 25.92 66.70
C LEU A 38 23.81 26.64 66.02
N ILE A 39 23.17 27.61 66.70
CA ILE A 39 22.06 28.38 66.12
C ILE A 39 22.53 29.17 64.90
N VAL A 40 23.67 29.86 64.99
CA VAL A 40 24.23 30.64 63.87
C VAL A 40 24.48 29.74 62.65
N THR A 41 25.16 28.61 62.83
CA THR A 41 25.46 27.69 61.72
C THR A 41 24.21 27.02 61.17
N LEU A 42 23.25 26.65 62.02
CA LEU A 42 21.95 26.12 61.61
C LEU A 42 21.18 27.12 60.73
N VAL A 43 21.12 28.40 61.13
CA VAL A 43 20.46 29.45 60.36
C VAL A 43 21.17 29.67 59.03
N VAL A 44 22.51 29.71 59.01
CA VAL A 44 23.28 29.84 57.76
C VAL A 44 23.01 28.67 56.81
N ILE A 45 23.05 27.42 57.30
CA ILE A 45 22.74 26.23 56.49
C ILE A 45 21.28 26.28 56.01
N TYR A 46 20.34 26.65 56.86
CA TYR A 46 18.93 26.80 56.49
C TYR A 46 18.73 27.81 55.36
N PHE A 47 19.39 28.96 55.41
CA PHE A 47 19.34 29.95 54.34
C PHE A 47 19.96 29.43 53.04
N ILE A 48 21.10 28.72 53.11
CA ILE A 48 21.72 28.11 51.92
C ILE A 48 20.79 27.06 51.30
N LEU A 49 20.21 26.17 52.11
CA LEU A 49 19.32 25.13 51.61
C LEU A 49 18.05 25.71 51.00
N SER A 50 17.38 26.62 51.72
CA SER A 50 16.14 27.23 51.27
C SER A 50 16.32 28.11 50.03
N ARG A 51 17.43 28.85 49.95
CA ARG A 51 17.61 29.84 48.88
C ARG A 51 18.38 29.33 47.67
N ILE A 52 19.18 28.27 47.81
CA ILE A 52 20.09 27.79 46.76
C ILE A 52 19.85 26.32 46.44
N ALA A 53 19.88 25.41 47.43
CA ALA A 53 19.81 23.97 47.15
C ALA A 53 18.42 23.53 46.68
N LEU A 54 17.37 23.86 47.43
CA LEU A 54 15.98 23.52 47.08
C LEU A 54 15.54 24.09 45.72
N PRO A 55 15.76 25.38 45.38
CA PRO A 55 15.33 25.89 44.08
C PRO A 55 16.07 25.24 42.91
N ARG A 56 17.35 24.86 43.07
CA ARG A 56 18.07 24.13 42.02
C ARG A 56 17.50 22.73 41.79
N ILE A 57 17.17 22.00 42.85
CA ILE A 57 16.56 20.67 42.74
C ILE A 57 15.17 20.77 42.10
N ALA A 58 14.38 21.76 42.52
CA ALA A 58 13.05 22.02 41.94
C ALA A 58 13.13 22.33 40.44
N ALA A 59 14.12 23.13 40.02
CA ALA A 59 14.33 23.45 38.61
C ALA A 59 14.64 22.20 37.76
N VAL A 60 15.54 21.32 38.23
CA VAL A 60 15.86 20.07 37.53
C VAL A 60 14.66 19.13 37.47
N LEU A 61 13.89 19.05 38.54
CA LEU A 61 12.68 18.22 38.57
C LEU A 61 11.61 18.75 37.61
N ALA A 62 11.41 20.07 37.58
CA ALA A 62 10.48 20.73 36.65
C ALA A 62 10.91 20.54 35.19
N GLU A 63 12.21 20.66 34.89
CA GLU A 63 12.75 20.40 33.55
C GLU A 63 12.50 18.96 33.12
N ARG A 64 12.78 17.98 33.98
CA ARG A 64 12.51 16.56 33.69
C ARG A 64 11.03 16.29 33.46
N GLN A 65 10.16 16.81 34.32
CA GLN A 65 8.71 16.67 34.14
C GLN A 65 8.26 17.32 32.84
N GLY A 66 8.73 18.52 32.53
CA GLY A 66 8.42 19.23 31.29
C GLY A 66 8.84 18.45 30.05
N THR A 67 10.06 17.89 30.03
CA THR A 67 10.55 17.05 28.94
C THR A 67 9.71 15.79 28.78
N ILE A 68 9.41 15.07 29.87
CA ILE A 68 8.58 13.85 29.83
C ILE A 68 7.18 14.16 29.29
N THR A 69 6.54 15.22 29.79
CA THR A 69 5.20 15.62 29.33
C THR A 69 5.21 16.03 27.86
N ASN A 70 6.23 16.77 27.42
CA ASN A 70 6.39 17.16 26.02
C ASN A 70 6.61 15.95 25.11
N ASP A 71 7.47 15.03 25.51
CA ASP A 71 7.77 13.82 24.74
C ASP A 71 6.56 12.89 24.69
N LEU A 72 5.79 12.78 25.78
CA LEU A 72 4.53 12.04 25.80
C LEU A 72 3.50 12.68 24.86
N ALA A 73 3.31 14.00 24.93
CA ALA A 73 2.39 14.70 24.06
C ALA A 73 2.77 14.55 22.57
N LYS A 74 4.06 14.64 22.24
CA LYS A 74 4.57 14.37 20.88
C LYS A 74 4.33 12.92 20.46
N ALA A 75 4.56 11.95 21.35
CA ALA A 75 4.33 10.55 21.04
C ALA A 75 2.84 10.26 20.78
N GLU A 76 1.94 10.86 21.56
CA GLU A 76 0.49 10.76 21.34
C GLU A 76 0.06 11.41 20.03
N ASP A 77 0.59 12.60 19.71
CA ASP A 77 0.30 13.30 18.45
C ASP A 77 0.81 12.50 17.24
N LEU A 78 2.05 11.99 17.29
CA LEU A 78 2.59 11.12 16.24
C LEU A 78 1.79 9.82 16.10
N LYS A 79 1.33 9.22 17.19
CA LYS A 79 0.48 8.03 17.17
C LYS A 79 -0.87 8.34 16.51
N LYS A 80 -1.46 9.50 16.82
CA LYS A 80 -2.70 9.94 16.20
C LYS A 80 -2.52 10.19 14.70
N GLN A 81 -1.48 10.91 14.30
CA GLN A 81 -1.16 11.14 12.89
C GLN A 81 -0.92 9.83 12.14
N ALA A 82 -0.24 8.86 12.75
CA ALA A 82 -0.04 7.54 12.17
C ALA A 82 -1.36 6.79 11.96
N ALA A 83 -2.26 6.81 12.94
CA ALA A 83 -3.58 6.19 12.83
C ALA A 83 -4.45 6.86 11.75
N GLU A 84 -4.44 8.19 11.67
CA GLU A 84 -5.15 8.95 10.63
C GLU A 84 -4.57 8.65 9.23
N ALA A 85 -3.24 8.54 9.10
CA ALA A 85 -2.58 8.18 7.86
C ALA A 85 -2.88 6.73 7.44
N GLU A 86 -2.94 5.80 8.40
CA GLU A 86 -3.33 4.41 8.15
C GLU A 86 -4.77 4.31 7.65
N GLU A 87 -5.73 4.99 8.31
CA GLU A 87 -7.12 5.04 7.87
C GLU A 87 -7.27 5.66 6.47
N ALA A 88 -6.56 6.77 6.20
CA ALA A 88 -6.56 7.40 4.89
C ALA A 88 -5.96 6.48 3.80
N TYR A 89 -4.90 5.75 4.12
CA TYR A 89 -4.28 4.79 3.22
C TYR A 89 -5.21 3.61 2.93
N GLU A 90 -5.82 3.01 3.95
CA GLU A 90 -6.76 1.91 3.80
C GLU A 90 -7.97 2.32 2.96
N LYS A 91 -8.51 3.53 3.20
CA LYS A 91 -9.58 4.10 2.40
C LYS A 91 -9.16 4.29 0.94
N ALA A 92 -8.01 4.91 0.69
CA ALA A 92 -7.50 5.09 -0.68
C ALA A 92 -7.30 3.75 -1.40
N LEU A 93 -6.83 2.72 -0.68
CA LEU A 93 -6.67 1.37 -1.23
C LEU A 93 -8.02 0.71 -1.55
N ALA A 94 -9.03 0.89 -0.69
CA ALA A 94 -10.38 0.40 -0.92
C ALA A 94 -11.03 1.09 -2.13
N ASP A 95 -10.92 2.42 -2.20
CA ASP A 95 -11.45 3.22 -3.30
C ASP A 95 -10.77 2.84 -4.63
N ALA A 96 -9.44 2.70 -4.65
CA ALA A 96 -8.71 2.27 -5.84
C ALA A 96 -9.10 0.85 -6.30
N ARG A 97 -9.34 -0.07 -5.37
CA ARG A 97 -9.84 -1.43 -5.71
C ARG A 97 -11.25 -1.39 -6.28
N ALA A 98 -12.13 -0.59 -5.70
CA ALA A 98 -13.50 -0.42 -6.19
C ALA A 98 -13.51 0.23 -7.59
N GLU A 99 -12.67 1.24 -7.83
CA GLU A 99 -12.53 1.89 -9.12
C GLU A 99 -11.95 0.93 -10.18
N ALA A 100 -10.92 0.15 -9.83
CA ALA A 100 -10.37 -0.87 -10.72
C ALA A 100 -11.41 -1.93 -11.12
N GLN A 101 -12.23 -2.40 -10.16
CA GLN A 101 -13.34 -3.33 -10.45
C GLN A 101 -14.37 -2.68 -11.38
N LYS A 102 -14.76 -1.43 -11.10
CA LYS A 102 -15.71 -0.69 -11.94
C LYS A 102 -15.19 -0.53 -13.37
N ILE A 103 -13.92 -0.16 -13.54
CA ILE A 103 -13.29 -0.05 -14.87
C ILE A 103 -13.28 -1.41 -15.58
N ALA A 104 -12.92 -2.49 -14.87
CA ALA A 104 -12.90 -3.83 -15.44
C ALA A 104 -14.30 -4.27 -15.91
N ASP A 105 -15.33 -4.00 -15.14
CA ASP A 105 -16.71 -4.37 -15.50
C ASP A 105 -17.25 -3.51 -16.64
N GLN A 106 -17.01 -2.20 -16.63
CA GLN A 106 -17.35 -1.32 -17.75
C GLN A 106 -16.66 -1.75 -19.04
N THR A 107 -15.37 -2.10 -18.97
CA THR A 107 -14.60 -2.56 -20.13
C THR A 107 -15.14 -3.89 -20.66
N ARG A 108 -15.53 -4.82 -19.77
CA ARG A 108 -16.17 -6.08 -20.17
C ARG A 108 -17.51 -5.86 -20.86
N GLU A 109 -18.33 -4.94 -20.38
CA GLU A 109 -19.60 -4.58 -21.01
C GLU A 109 -19.38 -3.94 -22.39
N GLU A 110 -18.44 -3.02 -22.50
CA GLU A 110 -18.08 -2.38 -23.76
C GLU A 110 -17.57 -3.39 -24.78
N ILE A 111 -16.63 -4.27 -24.39
CA ILE A 111 -16.11 -5.32 -25.26
C ILE A 111 -17.23 -6.27 -25.71
N LYS A 112 -18.15 -6.66 -24.82
CA LYS A 112 -19.30 -7.49 -25.20
C LYS A 112 -20.15 -6.81 -26.27
N GLY A 113 -20.40 -5.51 -26.13
CA GLY A 113 -21.13 -4.71 -27.12
C GLY A 113 -20.40 -4.67 -28.47
N GLN A 114 -19.11 -4.35 -28.46
CA GLN A 114 -18.29 -4.30 -29.68
C GLN A 114 -18.20 -5.66 -30.37
N VAL A 115 -18.07 -6.75 -29.62
CA VAL A 115 -18.05 -8.12 -30.18
C VAL A 115 -19.40 -8.46 -30.81
N ALA A 116 -20.53 -8.11 -30.17
CA ALA A 116 -21.85 -8.36 -30.73
C ALA A 116 -22.09 -7.55 -32.02
N GLU A 117 -21.65 -6.29 -32.07
CA GLU A 117 -21.73 -5.46 -33.27
C GLU A 117 -20.85 -6.01 -34.40
N ALA A 118 -19.61 -6.39 -34.08
CA ALA A 118 -18.69 -6.99 -35.04
C ALA A 118 -19.21 -8.33 -35.59
N GLN A 119 -19.82 -9.16 -34.74
CA GLN A 119 -20.47 -10.40 -35.16
C GLN A 119 -21.66 -10.13 -36.08
N ALA A 120 -22.56 -9.22 -35.73
CA ALA A 120 -23.71 -8.87 -36.57
C ALA A 120 -23.27 -8.33 -37.95
N LYS A 121 -22.20 -7.53 -37.99
CA LYS A 121 -21.62 -7.04 -39.24
C LYS A 121 -21.01 -8.17 -40.07
N ALA A 122 -20.23 -9.05 -39.44
CA ALA A 122 -19.63 -10.20 -40.11
C ALA A 122 -20.71 -11.14 -40.68
N ASP A 123 -21.77 -11.42 -39.92
CA ASP A 123 -22.88 -12.26 -40.36
C ASP A 123 -23.62 -11.64 -41.55
N ALA A 124 -23.82 -10.31 -41.55
CA ALA A 124 -24.42 -9.60 -42.67
C ALA A 124 -23.55 -9.65 -43.94
N GLU A 125 -22.23 -9.45 -43.80
CA GLU A 125 -21.28 -9.55 -44.91
C GLU A 125 -21.20 -10.98 -45.47
N ILE A 126 -21.19 -11.99 -44.60
CA ILE A 126 -21.23 -13.41 -44.99
C ILE A 126 -22.52 -13.70 -45.74
N ALA A 127 -23.69 -13.29 -45.22
CA ALA A 127 -24.97 -13.51 -45.88
C ALA A 127 -25.04 -12.85 -47.26
N ALA A 128 -24.54 -11.63 -47.40
CA ALA A 128 -24.47 -10.93 -48.68
C ALA A 128 -23.57 -11.67 -49.68
N LYS A 129 -22.38 -12.09 -49.25
CA LYS A 129 -21.43 -12.81 -50.10
C LYS A 129 -21.94 -14.20 -50.48
N THR A 130 -22.62 -14.89 -49.58
CA THR A 130 -23.28 -16.17 -49.88
C THR A 130 -24.37 -15.97 -50.92
N ALA A 131 -25.23 -14.96 -50.77
CA ALA A 131 -26.27 -14.68 -51.76
C ALA A 131 -25.70 -14.32 -53.15
N GLU A 132 -24.62 -13.54 -53.20
CA GLU A 132 -23.90 -13.24 -54.44
C GLU A 132 -23.32 -14.52 -55.07
N SER A 133 -22.64 -15.35 -54.27
CA SER A 133 -22.05 -16.60 -54.75
C SER A 133 -23.11 -17.58 -55.26
N THR A 134 -24.26 -17.66 -54.59
CA THR A 134 -25.39 -18.50 -55.04
C THR A 134 -25.91 -18.04 -56.40
N LYS A 135 -26.06 -16.73 -56.62
CA LYS A 135 -26.47 -16.19 -57.94
C LYS A 135 -25.45 -16.52 -59.03
N GLN A 136 -24.15 -16.32 -58.75
CA GLN A 136 -23.10 -16.68 -59.70
C GLN A 136 -23.12 -18.17 -60.04
N ILE A 137 -23.32 -19.04 -59.04
CA ILE A 137 -23.44 -20.49 -59.26
C ILE A 137 -24.67 -20.82 -60.11
N GLU A 138 -25.81 -20.16 -59.88
CA GLU A 138 -27.02 -20.35 -60.68
C GLU A 138 -26.83 -19.92 -62.13
N GLU A 139 -26.17 -18.78 -62.37
CA GLU A 139 -25.82 -18.30 -63.72
C GLU A 139 -24.86 -19.26 -64.43
N ILE A 140 -23.81 -19.72 -63.75
CA ILE A 140 -22.86 -20.72 -64.29
C ILE A 140 -23.61 -22.02 -64.61
N ARG A 141 -24.52 -22.46 -63.74
CA ARG A 141 -25.33 -23.67 -63.96
C ARG A 141 -26.24 -23.52 -65.17
N ALA A 142 -26.91 -22.38 -65.33
CA ALA A 142 -27.76 -22.11 -66.50
C ALA A 142 -26.95 -22.09 -67.80
N SER A 143 -25.80 -21.42 -67.80
CA SER A 143 -24.87 -21.40 -68.94
C SER A 143 -24.33 -22.79 -69.27
N ALA A 144 -23.92 -23.57 -68.25
CA ALA A 144 -23.46 -24.93 -68.44
C ALA A 144 -24.55 -25.84 -69.04
N LEU A 145 -25.79 -25.73 -68.58
CA LEU A 145 -26.92 -26.48 -69.16
C LEU A 145 -27.16 -26.10 -70.63
N SER A 146 -27.13 -24.81 -70.96
CA SER A 146 -27.26 -24.36 -72.36
C SER A 146 -26.12 -24.87 -73.24
N ASN A 147 -24.89 -24.86 -72.74
CA ASN A 147 -23.73 -25.38 -73.47
C ASN A 147 -23.81 -26.90 -73.65
N VAL A 148 -24.29 -27.65 -72.64
CA VAL A 148 -24.53 -29.09 -72.75
C VAL A 148 -25.60 -29.40 -73.79
N GLU A 149 -26.68 -28.63 -73.84
CA GLU A 149 -27.73 -28.78 -74.86
C GLU A 149 -27.18 -28.56 -76.28
N ALA A 150 -26.40 -27.48 -76.49
CA ALA A 150 -25.76 -27.21 -77.77
C ALA A 150 -24.80 -28.32 -78.18
N VAL A 151 -23.92 -28.75 -77.28
CA VAL A 151 -23.00 -29.87 -77.54
C VAL A 151 -23.77 -31.16 -77.81
N ALA A 152 -24.85 -31.46 -77.08
CA ALA A 152 -25.65 -32.66 -77.33
C ALA A 152 -26.28 -32.66 -78.73
N LYS A 153 -26.81 -31.52 -79.19
CA LYS A 153 -27.35 -31.34 -80.54
C LYS A 153 -26.27 -31.53 -81.61
N ASP A 154 -25.12 -30.88 -81.45
CA ASP A 154 -24.00 -31.00 -82.37
C ASP A 154 -23.46 -32.43 -82.45
N THR A 155 -23.32 -33.10 -81.30
CA THR A 155 -22.82 -34.48 -81.23
C THR A 155 -23.82 -35.47 -81.84
N ALA A 156 -25.13 -35.27 -81.61
CA ALA A 156 -26.18 -36.08 -82.20
C ALA A 156 -26.22 -35.92 -83.73
N ALA A 157 -26.11 -34.69 -84.24
CA ALA A 157 -26.03 -34.43 -85.67
C ALA A 157 -24.80 -35.09 -86.31
N ALA A 158 -23.64 -34.99 -85.67
CA ALA A 158 -22.42 -35.65 -86.13
C ALA A 158 -22.55 -37.18 -86.15
N LEU A 159 -23.19 -37.78 -85.14
CA LEU A 159 -23.45 -39.22 -85.08
C LEU A 159 -24.40 -39.69 -86.18
N VAL A 160 -25.51 -38.97 -86.41
CA VAL A 160 -26.47 -39.30 -87.49
C VAL A 160 -25.80 -39.24 -88.86
N ALA A 161 -24.98 -38.21 -89.10
CA ALA A 161 -24.20 -38.09 -90.32
C ALA A 161 -23.19 -39.25 -90.50
N ALA A 162 -22.49 -39.63 -89.42
CA ALA A 162 -21.52 -40.74 -89.44
C ALA A 162 -22.17 -42.11 -89.70
N LEU A 163 -23.42 -42.30 -89.26
CA LEU A 163 -24.21 -43.53 -89.49
C LEU A 163 -24.84 -43.61 -90.89
N GLY A 164 -24.68 -42.58 -91.73
CA GLY A 164 -25.14 -42.58 -93.12
C GLY A 164 -26.65 -42.40 -93.30
N VAL A 165 -27.35 -41.91 -92.27
CA VAL A 165 -28.79 -41.61 -92.31
C VAL A 165 -29.00 -40.11 -92.52
N SER A 166 -29.82 -39.70 -93.49
CA SER A 166 -30.18 -38.28 -93.64
C SER A 166 -31.42 -37.96 -92.82
N ALA A 167 -31.24 -37.36 -91.65
CA ALA A 167 -32.32 -36.76 -90.88
C ALA A 167 -32.24 -35.23 -90.99
N ASN A 168 -33.39 -34.56 -90.90
CA ASN A 168 -33.43 -33.10 -90.93
C ASN A 168 -32.97 -32.53 -89.56
N GLN A 169 -32.20 -31.44 -89.55
CA GLN A 169 -31.69 -30.79 -88.34
C GLN A 169 -32.80 -30.52 -87.31
N GLY A 170 -33.97 -30.07 -87.79
CA GLY A 170 -35.13 -29.79 -86.93
C GLY A 170 -35.78 -31.03 -86.28
N GLU A 171 -35.56 -32.24 -86.82
CA GLU A 171 -36.02 -33.49 -86.20
C GLU A 171 -35.02 -33.98 -85.14
N ILE A 172 -33.72 -33.81 -85.40
CA ILE A 172 -32.64 -34.11 -84.45
C ILE A 172 -32.75 -33.21 -83.22
N ASP A 173 -32.92 -31.90 -83.43
CA ASP A 173 -33.07 -30.93 -82.33
C ASP A 173 -34.30 -31.24 -81.46
N LYS A 174 -35.44 -31.60 -82.08
CA LYS A 174 -36.64 -32.02 -81.35
C LYS A 174 -36.43 -33.30 -80.55
N ALA A 175 -35.79 -34.32 -81.14
CA ALA A 175 -35.54 -35.59 -80.46
C ALA A 175 -34.57 -35.42 -79.27
N VAL A 176 -33.58 -34.55 -79.40
CA VAL A 176 -32.65 -34.18 -78.32
C VAL A 176 -33.39 -33.38 -77.24
N ASP A 177 -34.20 -32.40 -77.62
CA ASP A 177 -35.00 -31.59 -76.68
C ASP A 177 -35.98 -32.45 -75.86
N ASP A 178 -36.70 -33.37 -76.51
CA ASP A 178 -37.62 -34.29 -75.85
C ASP A 178 -36.88 -35.22 -74.87
N ARG A 179 -35.60 -35.53 -75.14
CA ARG A 179 -34.80 -36.39 -74.27
C ARG A 179 -34.12 -35.64 -73.13
N ILE A 180 -33.81 -34.36 -73.31
CA ILE A 180 -33.29 -33.48 -72.25
C ILE A 180 -34.41 -33.05 -71.29
N LYS A 181 -35.65 -32.90 -71.78
CA LYS A 181 -36.84 -32.58 -70.98
C LYS A 181 -37.55 -33.81 -70.37
N GLY A 182 -37.04 -35.02 -70.67
CA GLY A 182 -37.64 -36.31 -70.33
C GLY A 182 -37.81 -36.60 -68.85
#